data_AF-Q8CZ83-F1
#
_entry.id   AF-Q8CZ83-F1
#
_cell.length_a   1.000
_cell.length_b   1.000
_cell.length_c   1.000
_cell.angle_alpha   90.00
_cell.angle_beta   90.00
_cell.angle_gamma   90.00
#
_symmetry.space_group_name_H-M   'P 1'
#
loop_
_entity.id
_entity.type
_entity.pdbx_description
1 polymer ?
#
loop_
_entity_poly.entity_id
_entity_poly.type
_entity_poly.pdbx_seq_one_letter_code
_entity_poly.pdbx_strand_id
1 'polypeptide(L)' 'MTLNEYILQYRLKQAIDKMAESPNSPLSAISDQVGFSDYKYFAKVFKKYLHISPKKLKSLGRIVK' A
#
# COMPACT_ATOMS: atom_id res chain seq x y z
N MET A 1 -20.60 2.30 -3.76
CA MET A 1 -19.34 2.80 -3.19
C MET A 1 -19.69 3.69 -2.00
N THR A 2 -19.22 3.32 -0.81
CA THR A 2 -19.34 4.10 0.42
C THR A 2 -18.17 5.08 0.55
N LEU A 3 -18.31 6.09 1.41
CA LEU A 3 -17.21 7.01 1.73
C LEU A 3 -15.95 6.26 2.20
N ASN A 4 -16.13 5.23 3.03
CA ASN A 4 -15.02 4.42 3.52
C ASN A 4 -14.30 3.67 2.39
N GLU A 5 -15.03 3.13 1.43
CA GLU A 5 -14.43 2.45 0.27
C GLU A 5 -13.61 3.42 -0.59
N TYR A 6 -14.12 4.63 -0.82
CA TYR A 6 -13.39 5.67 -1.55
C TYR A 6 -12.09 6.06 -0.83
N ILE A 7 -12.17 6.30 0.49
CA ILE A 7 -10.98 6.63 1.30
C ILE A 7 -9.97 5.49 1.25
N LEU A 8 -10.40 4.23 1.37
CA LEU A 8 -9.50 3.09 1.26
C LEU A 8 -8.82 3.03 -0.10
N GLN A 9 -9.55 3.17 -1.21
CA GLN A 9 -8.96 3.19 -2.55
C GLN A 9 -7.95 4.32 -2.72
N TYR A 10 -8.27 5.51 -2.22
CA TYR A 10 -7.35 6.65 -2.24
C TYR A 10 -6.06 6.34 -1.46
N ARG A 11 -6.16 5.83 -0.23
CA ARG A 11 -4.99 5.47 0.58
C ARG A 11 -4.14 4.37 -0.07
N LEU A 12 -4.77 3.40 -0.72
CA LEU A 12 -4.06 2.35 -1.45
C LEU A 12 -3.31 2.88 -2.67
N LYS A 13 -3.92 3.81 -3.42
CA LYS A 13 -3.24 4.50 -4.54
C LYS A 13 -2.00 5.23 -4.03
N GLN A 14 -2.13 6.00 -2.96
CA GLN A 14 -1.00 6.70 -2.33
C GLN A 14 0.09 5.74 -1.84
N ALA A 15 -0.27 4.56 -1.34
CA ALA A 15 0.70 3.55 -0.92
C ALA A 15 1.51 3.02 -2.10
N ILE A 16 0.89 2.85 -3.27
CA ILE A 16 1.58 2.43 -4.51
C ILE A 16 2.56 3.53 -4.94
N ASP A 17 2.11 4.78 -4.99
CA ASP A 17 2.94 5.93 -5.38
C ASP A 17 4.17 6.04 -4.46
N LYS A 18 3.96 5.96 -3.13
CA LYS A 18 5.03 5.98 -2.13
C LYS A 18 6.01 4.81 -2.24
N MET A 19 5.56 3.62 -2.63
CA MET A 19 6.45 2.48 -2.89
C MET A 19 7.38 2.73 -4.09
N ALA A 20 6.89 3.44 -5.11
CA ALA A 20 7.68 3.79 -6.31
C ALA A 20 8.66 4.95 -6.05
N GLU A 21 8.22 5.95 -5.29
CA GLU A 21 9.02 7.12 -4.89
C GLU A 21 10.15 6.74 -3.93
N SER A 22 9.87 5.86 -2.96
CA SER A 22 10.79 5.52 -1.87
C SER A 22 10.98 4.00 -1.75
N PRO A 23 11.70 3.35 -2.68
CA PRO A 23 11.82 1.89 -2.73
C PRO A 23 12.52 1.29 -1.49
N ASN A 24 13.29 2.10 -0.76
CA ASN A 24 13.97 1.67 0.46
C ASN A 24 13.10 1.80 1.73
N SER A 25 12.04 2.61 1.71
CA SER A 25 11.19 2.83 2.89
C SER A 25 10.46 1.56 3.34
N PRO A 26 10.51 1.17 4.62
CA PRO A 26 9.82 -0.03 5.09
C PRO A 26 8.30 0.09 4.86
N LEU A 27 7.65 -1.04 4.56
CA LEU A 27 6.21 -1.05 4.26
C LEU A 27 5.34 -0.59 5.44
N SER A 28 5.83 -0.74 6.67
CA SER A 28 5.19 -0.22 7.88
C SER A 28 5.21 1.31 7.93
N ALA A 29 6.30 1.95 7.49
CA ALA A 29 6.35 3.41 7.40
C ALA A 29 5.41 3.92 6.29
N ILE A 30 5.37 3.24 5.14
CA ILE A 30 4.44 3.60 4.06
C ILE A 30 2.99 3.47 4.52
N SER A 31 2.63 2.39 5.22
CA SER A 31 1.26 2.22 5.73
C SER A 31 0.88 3.31 6.72
N ASP A 32 1.80 3.71 7.59
CA ASP A 32 1.58 4.80 8.55
C ASP A 32 1.38 6.14 7.82
N GLN A 33 2.25 6.46 6.86
CA GLN A 33 2.19 7.68 6.05
C GLN A 33 0.89 7.83 5.26
N VAL A 34 0.28 6.72 4.81
CA VAL A 34 -0.99 6.74 4.08
C VAL A 34 -2.23 6.58 4.98
N GLY A 35 -2.04 6.66 6.30
CA GLY A 35 -3.13 6.74 7.28
C GLY A 35 -3.67 5.38 7.74
N PHE A 36 -2.87 4.32 7.71
CA PHE A 36 -3.19 3.04 8.35
C PHE A 36 -2.39 2.89 9.65
N SER A 37 -3.10 2.92 10.78
CA SER A 37 -2.51 2.68 12.11
C SER A 37 -2.14 1.21 12.36
N ASP A 38 -2.82 0.26 11.70
CA ASP A 38 -2.52 -1.17 11.77
C ASP A 38 -2.00 -1.70 10.43
N TYR A 39 -0.73 -2.11 10.44
CA TYR A 39 -0.07 -2.71 9.29
C TYR A 39 -0.76 -4.02 8.80
N LYS A 40 -1.28 -4.84 9.72
CA LYS A 40 -1.98 -6.09 9.35
C LYS A 40 -3.28 -5.78 8.61
N TYR A 41 -4.03 -4.78 9.08
CA TYR A 41 -5.23 -4.29 8.40
C TYR A 41 -4.89 -3.71 7.02
N PHE A 42 -3.86 -2.86 6.93
CA PHE A 42 -3.34 -2.37 5.65
C PHE A 42 -3.03 -3.52 4.68
N ALA A 43 -2.22 -4.50 5.10
CA ALA A 43 -1.82 -5.60 4.23
C ALA A 43 -3.00 -6.46 3.76
N LYS A 44 -3.99 -6.69 4.65
CA LYS A 44 -5.24 -7.41 4.34
C LYS A 44 -6.06 -6.65 3.29
N VAL A 45 -6.29 -5.35 3.51
CA VAL A 45 -7.07 -4.51 2.60
C VAL A 45 -6.35 -4.34 1.26
N PHE A 46 -5.05 -4.06 1.28
CA PHE A 46 -4.24 -3.95 0.07
C PHE A 46 -4.36 -5.20 -0.80
N LYS A 47 -4.19 -6.39 -0.21
CA LYS A 47 -4.36 -7.66 -0.93
C LYS A 47 -5.79 -7.87 -1.42
N LYS A 48 -6.80 -7.48 -0.64
CA LYS A 48 -8.21 -7.58 -1.04
C LYS A 48 -8.54 -6.73 -2.27
N TYR A 49 -8.04 -5.50 -2.34
CA TYR A 49 -8.36 -4.57 -3.43
C TYR A 49 -7.46 -4.73 -4.65
N LEU A 50 -6.18 -5.06 -4.45
CA LEU A 50 -5.18 -5.11 -5.53
C LEU A 50 -4.79 -6.54 -5.94
N HIS A 51 -5.32 -7.55 -5.25
CA HIS A 51 -5.05 -8.98 -5.51
C HIS A 51 -3.56 -9.38 -5.42
N ILE A 52 -2.70 -8.48 -4.92
CA ILE A 52 -1.27 -8.67 -4.70
C ILE A 52 -0.92 -8.19 -3.30
N SER A 53 0.04 -8.84 -2.63
CA SER A 53 0.49 -8.35 -1.32
C SER A 53 1.37 -7.11 -1.46
N PRO A 54 1.41 -6.20 -0.46
CA PRO A 54 2.32 -5.04 -0.46
C PRO A 54 3.77 -5.45 -0.67
N LYS A 55 4.20 -6.55 -0.02
CA LYS A 55 5.55 -7.10 -0.14
C LYS A 55 5.85 -7.57 -1.56
N LYS A 56 4.92 -8.26 -2.21
CA LYS A 56 5.11 -8.76 -3.58
C LYS A 56 5.15 -7.60 -4.58
N LEU A 57 4.27 -6.60 -4.45
CA LEU A 57 4.30 -5.43 -5.32
C LEU A 57 5.61 -4.65 -5.15
N LYS A 58 6.03 -4.37 -3.90
CA LYS A 58 7.31 -3.70 -3.62
C LYS A 58 8.51 -4.46 -4.17
N SER A 59 8.50 -5.79 -4.06
CA SER A 59 9.56 -6.63 -4.65
C SER A 59 9.56 -6.56 -6.17
N LEU A 60 8.40 -6.49 -6.82
CA LEU A 60 8.30 -6.41 -8.27
C LEU A 60 8.83 -5.07 -8.78
N GLY A 61 8.49 -3.96 -8.12
CA GLY A 61 9.02 -2.62 -8.46
C GLY A 61 10.54 -2.49 -8.30
N ARG A 62 11.18 -3.39 -7.54
CA ARG A 62 12.65 -3.47 -7.42
C ARG A 62 13.32 -4.33 -8.50
N ILE A 63 12.56 -5.09 -9.28
CA ILE A 63 13.08 -5.88 -10.41
C ILE A 63 13.08 -5.02 -11.70
N VAL A 64 12.21 -4.01 -11.77
CA VAL A 64 12.02 -3.16 -12.95
C VAL A 64 12.92 -1.90 -12.94
N LYS A 65 13.65 -1.63 -11.86
CA LYS A 65 14.67 -0.57 -11.77
C LYS A 65 16.04 -1.18 -11.61
#